data_AF-A0A9D6Y515-F1
#
_entry.id   AF-A0A9D6Y515-F1
#
_cell.length_a   1.000
_cell.length_b   1.000
_cell.length_c   1.000
_cell.angle_alpha   90.00
_cell.angle_beta   90.00
_cell.angle_gamma   90.00
#
_symmetry.space_group_name_H-M   'P 1'
#
loop_
_entity.id
_entity.type
_entity.pdbx_description
1 polymer ?
#
loop_
_entity_poly.entity_id
_entity_poly.type
_entity_poly.pdbx_seq_one_letter_code
_entity_poly.pdbx_strand_id
1 'polypeptide(L)'
;MSNTPRHELIERIRQLLEMPGVCASKPRAEILALCERLSDEQLQVIAATTRIRYQSLLRMARSSECTAEVNAAKRRLDELLQRYGIS
;
A
#
# COMPACT_ATOMS: atom_id res chain seq x y z
N MET A 1 20.02 12.35 0.03
CA MET A 1 18.79 11.55 -0.17
C MET A 1 17.74 12.49 -0.71
N SER A 2 17.10 12.17 -1.85
CA SER A 2 16.03 13.03 -2.39
C SER A 2 14.83 12.92 -1.45
N ASN A 3 14.56 13.98 -0.67
CA ASN A 3 13.32 14.10 0.08
C ASN A 3 12.21 14.29 -0.94
N THR A 4 11.52 13.21 -1.28
CA THR A 4 10.30 13.31 -2.07
C THR A 4 9.32 14.17 -1.28
N PRO A 5 8.82 15.29 -1.83
CA PRO A 5 7.83 16.11 -1.16
C PRO A 5 6.63 15.28 -0.70
N ARG A 6 6.12 15.57 0.50
CA ARG A 6 5.01 14.82 1.12
C ARG A 6 3.83 14.59 0.16
N HIS A 7 3.43 15.64 -0.56
CA HIS A 7 2.32 15.57 -1.51
C HIS A 7 2.59 14.57 -2.65
N GLU A 8 3.80 14.52 -3.19
CA GLU A 8 4.18 13.54 -4.23
C GLU A 8 4.13 12.11 -3.68
N LEU A 9 4.46 11.92 -2.40
CA LEU A 9 4.42 10.61 -1.77
C LEU A 9 2.98 10.12 -1.58
N ILE A 10 2.08 11.02 -1.14
CA ILE A 10 0.65 10.74 -1.00
C ILE A 10 0.03 10.42 -2.36
N GLU A 11 0.38 11.18 -3.40
CA GLU A 11 -0.07 10.93 -4.77
C GLU A 11 0.41 9.58 -5.31
N ARG A 12 1.65 9.18 -5.02
CA ARG A 12 2.14 7.83 -5.35
C ARG A 12 1.36 6.74 -4.64
N ILE A 13 1.05 6.93 -3.35
CA ILE A 13 0.22 5.99 -2.58
C ILE A 13 -1.17 5.89 -3.23
N ARG A 14 -1.79 7.03 -3.58
CA ARG A 14 -3.09 7.07 -4.27
C ARG A 14 -3.08 6.26 -5.55
N GLN A 15 -2.12 6.51 -6.43
CA GLN A 15 -1.98 5.78 -7.71
C GLN A 15 -1.80 4.27 -7.48
N LEU A 16 -1.00 3.86 -6.49
CA LEU A 16 -0.81 2.45 -6.19
C LEU A 16 -2.08 1.80 -5.65
N LEU A 17 -2.81 2.49 -4.78
CA LEU A 17 -4.09 2.01 -4.25
C LEU A 17 -5.16 1.92 -5.34
N GLU A 18 -5.06 2.74 -6.39
CA GLU A 18 -5.92 2.72 -7.59
C GLU A 18 -5.82 1.42 -8.39
N MET A 19 -4.69 0.72 -8.30
CA MET A 19 -4.45 -0.51 -9.05
C MET A 19 -5.35 -1.69 -8.57
N PRO A 20 -5.93 -2.46 -9.50
CA PRO A 20 -6.73 -3.64 -9.16
C PRO A 20 -5.97 -4.64 -8.27
N GLY A 21 -6.62 -5.09 -7.19
CA GLY A 21 -6.07 -6.06 -6.24
C GLY A 21 -5.14 -5.48 -5.15
N VAL A 22 -4.68 -4.24 -5.29
CA VAL A 22 -3.83 -3.58 -4.26
C VAL A 22 -4.65 -3.24 -3.02
N CYS A 23 -5.85 -2.68 -3.18
CA CYS A 23 -6.73 -2.36 -2.06
C CYS A 23 -8.20 -2.36 -2.53
N ALA A 24 -9.14 -2.74 -1.66
CA ALA A 24 -10.57 -2.58 -1.94
C ALA A 24 -10.98 -1.10 -1.86
N SER A 25 -12.07 -0.73 -2.54
CA SER A 25 -12.48 0.67 -2.70
C SER A 25 -12.84 1.36 -1.37
N LYS A 26 -13.50 0.64 -0.44
CA LYS A 26 -13.82 1.14 0.91
C LYS A 26 -12.56 1.52 1.71
N PRO A 27 -11.58 0.62 1.89
CA PRO A 27 -10.37 0.95 2.64
C PRO A 27 -9.46 1.97 1.93
N ARG A 28 -9.61 2.20 0.61
CA ARG A 28 -8.80 3.20 -0.11
C ARG A 28 -9.01 4.62 0.45
N ALA A 29 -10.27 5.02 0.64
CA ALA A 29 -10.59 6.38 1.11
C ALA A 29 -10.06 6.63 2.52
N GLU A 30 -10.15 5.62 3.39
CA GLU A 30 -9.66 5.67 4.77
C GLU A 30 -8.13 5.73 4.83
N ILE A 31 -7.43 4.96 3.99
CA ILE A 31 -5.95 5.01 3.91
C ILE A 31 -5.48 6.38 3.44
N LEU A 32 -6.15 6.98 2.45
CA LEU A 32 -5.81 8.32 1.96
C LEU A 32 -6.06 9.39 3.02
N ALA A 33 -7.19 9.33 3.74
CA ALA A 33 -7.45 10.22 4.86
C ALA A 33 -6.43 10.06 6.00
N LEU A 34 -5.94 8.84 6.23
CA LEU A 34 -4.90 8.58 7.22
C LEU A 34 -3.56 9.20 6.79
N CYS A 35 -3.18 9.06 5.51
CA CYS A 35 -1.92 9.56 4.96
C CYS A 35 -1.69 11.04 5.24
N GLU A 36 -2.73 11.86 5.22
CA GLU A 36 -2.66 13.29 5.55
C GLU A 36 -2.18 13.57 6.98
N ARG A 37 -2.40 12.63 7.92
CA ARG A 37 -2.09 12.80 9.36
C ARG A 37 -0.81 12.10 9.83
N LEU A 38 -0.18 11.29 8.97
CA LEU A 38 0.99 10.49 9.33
C LEU A 38 2.30 11.29 9.27
N SER A 39 3.33 10.88 9.99
CA SER A 39 4.68 11.44 9.80
C SER A 39 5.25 11.05 8.43
N ASP A 40 6.26 11.77 7.96
CA ASP A 40 6.91 11.46 6.67
C ASP A 40 7.53 10.05 6.66
N GLU A 41 8.05 9.61 7.82
CA GLU A 41 8.61 8.28 8.00
C GLU A 41 7.53 7.20 7.86
N GLN A 42 6.35 7.41 8.46
CA GLN A 42 5.20 6.52 8.34
C GLN A 42 4.66 6.49 6.91
N LEU A 43 4.60 7.64 6.25
CA LEU A 43 4.22 7.75 4.84
C LEU A 43 5.16 6.96 3.93
N GLN A 44 6.47 7.01 4.18
CA GLN A 44 7.45 6.19 3.44
C GLN A 44 7.21 4.69 3.62
N VAL A 45 6.87 4.25 4.84
CA VAL A 45 6.52 2.84 5.11
C VAL A 45 5.26 2.43 4.34
N ILE A 46 4.22 3.27 4.32
CA ILE A 46 2.99 2.97 3.55
C ILE A 46 3.29 2.90 2.05
N ALA A 47 4.03 3.87 1.51
CA ALA A 47 4.42 3.90 0.10
C ALA A 47 5.23 2.65 -0.30
N ALA A 48 6.20 2.25 0.54
CA ALA A 48 6.99 1.05 0.30
C ALA A 48 6.11 -0.22 0.32
N THR A 49 5.19 -0.32 1.27
CA THR A 49 4.31 -1.49 1.43
C THR A 49 3.31 -1.62 0.28
N THR A 50 2.67 -0.52 -0.12
CA THR A 50 1.76 -0.52 -1.28
C THR A 50 2.50 -0.84 -2.57
N ARG A 51 3.73 -0.34 -2.74
CA ARG A 51 4.59 -0.68 -3.89
C ARG A 51 4.94 -2.17 -3.92
N ILE A 52 5.36 -2.75 -2.80
CA ILE A 52 5.69 -4.19 -2.72
C ILE A 52 4.47 -5.03 -3.12
N ARG A 53 3.29 -4.69 -2.59
CA ARG A 53 2.05 -5.40 -2.92
C ARG A 53 1.72 -5.32 -4.41
N TYR A 54 1.81 -4.13 -4.99
CA TYR A 54 1.61 -3.94 -6.43
C TYR A 54 2.59 -4.79 -7.27
N GLN A 55 3.87 -4.82 -6.89
CA GLN A 55 4.87 -5.63 -7.58
C GLN A 55 4.60 -7.13 -7.47
N SER A 56 4.11 -7.61 -6.34
CA SER A 56 3.74 -9.02 -6.20
C SER A 56 2.50 -9.37 -7.04
N LEU A 57 1.52 -8.48 -7.14
CA LEU A 57 0.37 -8.67 -8.04
C LEU A 57 0.78 -8.69 -9.51
N LEU A 58 1.69 -7.80 -9.93
CA LEU A 58 2.25 -7.83 -11.28
C LEU A 58 3.00 -9.14 -11.57
N ARG A 59 3.71 -9.69 -10.57
CA ARG A 59 4.38 -11.00 -10.69
C ARG A 59 3.38 -12.13 -10.83
N MET A 60 2.29 -12.13 -10.04
CA MET A 60 1.21 -13.12 -10.17
C MET A 60 0.50 -13.05 -11.53
N ALA A 61 0.21 -11.85 -12.04
CA ALA A 61 -0.38 -11.70 -13.36
C ALA A 61 0.51 -12.26 -14.48
N ARG A 62 1.82 -12.42 -14.21
CA ARG A 62 2.83 -12.96 -15.13
C ARG A 62 3.21 -14.41 -14.85
N SER A 63 2.75 -15.02 -13.74
CA SER A 63 3.08 -16.39 -13.34
C SER A 63 1.96 -17.00 -12.49
N SER A 64 1.47 -18.16 -12.92
CA SER A 64 0.42 -18.93 -12.25
C SER A 64 0.82 -19.54 -10.89
N GLU A 65 2.06 -19.35 -10.42
CA GLU A 65 2.59 -20.00 -9.21
C GLU A 65 2.69 -19.11 -7.95
N CYS A 66 2.31 -17.83 -8.00
CA CYS A 66 2.67 -16.86 -6.94
C CYS A 66 1.54 -16.53 -5.92
N THR A 67 0.61 -17.45 -5.64
CA THR A 67 -0.53 -17.20 -4.74
C THR A 67 -0.16 -17.11 -3.25
N ALA A 68 0.84 -17.87 -2.79
CA ALA A 68 1.24 -17.89 -1.38
C ALA A 68 1.91 -16.59 -0.92
N GLU A 69 2.81 -16.03 -1.74
CA GLU A 69 3.52 -14.78 -1.42
C GLU A 69 2.58 -13.58 -1.35
N VAL A 70 1.56 -13.52 -2.22
CA VAL A 70 0.58 -12.44 -2.18
C VAL A 70 -0.37 -12.56 -1.01
N ASN A 71 -0.79 -13.76 -0.63
CA ASN A 71 -1.55 -13.94 0.60
C ASN A 71 -0.74 -13.55 1.84
N ALA A 72 0.58 -13.75 1.83
CA ALA A 72 1.46 -13.28 2.90
C ALA A 72 1.62 -11.75 2.89
N ALA A 73 1.78 -11.12 1.73
CA ALA A 73 1.87 -9.67 1.60
C ALA A 73 0.55 -8.97 1.99
N LYS A 74 -0.59 -9.56 1.63
CA LYS A 74 -1.93 -9.10 2.02
C LYS A 74 -2.08 -9.11 3.54
N ARG A 75 -1.77 -10.24 4.19
CA ARG A 75 -1.81 -10.34 5.66
C ARG A 75 -0.95 -9.29 6.36
N ARG A 76 0.29 -9.08 5.89
CA ARG A 76 1.18 -8.05 6.47
C ARG A 76 0.61 -6.65 6.36
N LEU A 77 -0.06 -6.32 5.25
CA LEU A 77 -0.72 -5.02 5.11
C LEU A 77 -1.91 -4.91 6.05
N ASP A 78 -2.76 -5.94 6.13
CA ASP A 78 -3.94 -5.94 7.00
C ASP A 78 -3.53 -5.80 8.48
N GLU A 79 -2.49 -6.51 8.93
CA GLU A 79 -1.91 -6.38 10.27
C GLU A 79 -1.34 -4.98 10.54
N LEU A 80 -0.69 -4.38 9.54
CA LEU A 80 -0.15 -3.02 9.66
C LEU A 80 -1.29 -2.00 9.80
N LEU A 81 -2.33 -2.12 8.98
CA LEU A 81 -3.48 -1.22 9.00
C LEU A 81 -4.26 -1.32 10.33
N GLN A 82 -4.42 -2.52 10.86
CA GLN A 82 -5.01 -2.72 12.20
C GLN A 82 -4.21 -2.03 13.31
N ARG A 83 -2.87 -2.08 13.27
CA ARG A 83 -2.02 -1.37 14.24
C ARG A 83 -2.21 0.15 14.19
N TYR A 84 -2.64 0.68 13.05
CA TYR A 84 -2.97 2.11 12.88
C TYR A 84 -4.46 2.43 13.12
N GLY A 85 -5.26 1.45 13.56
CA GLY A 85 -6.68 1.65 13.89
C GLY A 85 -7.60 1.66 12.67
N ILE A 86 -7.18 1.11 11.54
CA ILE A 86 -8.03 0.90 10.35
C ILE A 86 -8.51 -0.56 10.36
N SER A 87 -9.83 -0.77 10.38
CA SER A 87 -10.49 -2.07 10.46
C SER A 87 -11.31 -2.40 9.21
#